data_AF-A0A9P0EES3-F1
#
_entry.id   AF-A0A9P0EES3-F1
#
_cell.length_a   1.000
_cell.length_b   1.000
_cell.length_c   1.000
_cell.angle_alpha   90.00
_cell.angle_beta   90.00
_cell.angle_gamma   90.00
#
_symmetry.space_group_name_H-M   'P 1'
#
loop_
_entity.id
_entity.type
_entity.pdbx_description
1 polymer ?
#
loop_
_entity_poly.entity_id
_entity_poly.type
_entity_poly.pdbx_seq_one_letter_code
_entity_poly.pdbx_strand_id
1 'polypeptide(L)' 'MNKAFLVVFLFVGLAALCWASTDCPPNVCSTTKCPSYITEDYCHMRKMFYVPHGWPCGCCPRCRIRY' A
#
# COMPACT_ATOMS: atom_id res chain seq x y z
N MET A 1 9.62 -29.49 25.65
CA MET A 1 8.79 -28.67 24.75
C MET A 1 9.63 -27.49 24.28
N ASN A 2 10.08 -27.56 23.03
CA ASN A 2 11.22 -26.79 22.53
C ASN A 2 10.82 -25.33 22.28
N LYS A 3 11.50 -24.40 22.95
CA LYS A 3 11.31 -22.93 22.83
C LYS A 3 11.25 -22.44 21.37
N ALA A 4 11.87 -23.16 20.44
CA ALA A 4 11.85 -22.88 19.01
C ALA A 4 10.44 -22.90 18.37
N PHE A 5 9.53 -23.78 18.81
CA PHE A 5 8.19 -23.89 18.21
C PHE A 5 7.30 -22.67 18.51
N LEU A 6 7.45 -22.08 19.70
CA LEU A 6 6.72 -20.89 20.11
C LEU A 6 7.10 -19.66 19.27
N VAL A 7 8.37 -19.54 18.92
CA VAL A 7 8.88 -18.42 18.12
C VAL A 7 8.32 -18.50 16.69
N VAL A 8 8.32 -19.68 16.07
CA VAL A 8 7.77 -19.88 14.72
C VAL A 8 6.28 -19.53 14.65
N PHE A 9 5.49 -19.96 15.65
CA PHE A 9 4.06 -19.60 15.71
C PHE A 9 3.83 -18.09 15.88
N LEU A 10 4.69 -17.41 16.65
CA LEU A 10 4.59 -15.97 16.87
C LEU A 10 4.86 -15.16 15.59
N PHE A 11 5.83 -15.59 14.78
CA PHE A 11 6.14 -14.93 13.51
C PHE A 11 5.09 -15.20 12.42
N VAL A 12 4.50 -16.39 12.37
CA VAL A 12 3.40 -16.70 11.44
C VAL A 12 2.12 -15.92 11.82
N GLY A 13 1.84 -15.76 13.11
CA GLY A 13 0.72 -14.93 13.58
C GLY A 13 0.89 -13.44 13.26
N LEU A 14 2.10 -12.90 13.37
CA LEU A 14 2.39 -11.50 13.01
C LEU A 14 2.29 -11.26 11.49
N ALA A 15 2.71 -12.24 10.68
CA ALA A 15 2.58 -12.16 9.24
C ALA A 15 1.11 -12.15 8.80
N ALA A 16 0.23 -12.91 9.45
CA ALA A 16 -1.21 -12.86 9.14
C ALA A 16 -1.86 -11.49 9.44
N LEU A 17 -1.37 -10.76 10.45
CA LEU A 17 -1.85 -9.41 10.79
C LEU A 17 -1.41 -8.32 9.79
N CYS A 18 -0.25 -8.49 9.14
CA CYS A 18 0.19 -7.57 8.08
C CYS A 18 -0.57 -7.77 6.75
N TRP A 19 -1.26 -8.89 6.58
CA TRP A 19 -1.96 -9.26 5.35
C TRP A 19 -3.48 -9.15 5.48
N ALA A 20 -3.98 -8.91 6.69
CA ALA A 20 -5.39 -8.77 6.99
C ALA A 20 -5.81 -7.30 7.07
N SER A 21 -5.86 -6.61 5.93
CA SER A 21 -6.90 -5.61 5.61
C SER A 21 -6.65 -4.96 4.26
N THR A 22 -7.17 -5.64 3.24
CA THR A 22 -7.66 -5.03 1.98
C THR A 22 -8.90 -4.13 2.26
N ASP A 23 -9.23 -3.90 3.52
CA ASP A 23 -10.27 -2.99 4.00
C ASP A 23 -9.66 -1.61 4.16
N CYS A 24 -9.85 -0.80 3.14
CA CYS A 24 -9.62 0.63 3.23
C CYS A 24 -10.62 1.21 4.24
N PRO A 25 -10.19 1.70 5.41
CA PRO A 25 -11.13 2.30 6.34
C PRO A 25 -11.84 3.46 5.62
N PRO A 26 -13.14 3.70 5.87
CA PRO A 26 -13.92 4.67 5.11
C PRO A 26 -13.34 6.10 5.18
N ASN A 27 -12.53 6.39 6.20
CA ASN A 27 -11.87 7.68 6.41
C ASN A 27 -10.38 7.70 6.05
N VAL A 28 -9.87 6.66 5.37
CA VAL A 28 -8.45 6.55 5.04
C VAL A 28 -8.00 7.69 4.13
N CYS A 29 -8.84 8.17 3.22
CA CYS A 29 -8.50 9.30 2.37
C CYS A 29 -8.39 10.61 3.14
N SER A 30 -9.15 10.75 4.24
CA SER A 30 -9.10 11.94 5.09
C SER A 30 -7.85 12.00 5.97
N THR A 31 -7.30 10.84 6.34
CA THR A 31 -6.08 10.74 7.16
C THR A 31 -4.81 10.56 6.33
N THR A 32 -4.94 10.15 5.07
CA THR A 32 -3.80 9.94 4.17
C THR A 32 -3.33 11.27 3.58
N LYS A 33 -2.07 11.60 3.81
CA LYS A 33 -1.40 12.70 3.11
C LYS A 33 -0.93 12.22 1.74
N CYS A 34 -1.56 12.73 0.69
CA CYS A 34 -1.15 12.41 -0.67
C CYS A 34 0.14 13.14 -1.08
N PRO A 35 1.05 12.45 -1.79
CA PRO A 35 2.23 13.08 -2.35
C PRO A 35 1.84 14.06 -3.47
N SER A 36 2.05 15.36 -3.24
CA SER A 36 1.73 16.42 -4.20
C SER A 36 2.69 16.49 -5.40
N TYR A 37 3.85 15.83 -5.32
CA TYR A 37 4.83 15.79 -6.41
C TYR A 37 4.45 14.80 -7.52
N ILE A 38 3.47 13.91 -7.29
CA ILE A 38 3.02 12.97 -8.31
C ILE A 38 2.00 13.67 -9.21
N THR A 39 2.52 14.22 -10.31
CA THR A 39 1.73 14.79 -11.41
C THR A 39 1.69 13.85 -12.61
N GLU A 40 0.83 14.14 -13.57
CA GLU A 40 0.80 13.42 -14.85
C GLU A 40 2.15 13.48 -15.56
N ASP A 41 2.76 14.67 -15.62
CA ASP A 41 4.10 14.87 -16.20
C ASP A 41 5.17 14.02 -15.50
N TYR A 42 5.14 13.95 -14.17
CA TYR A 42 6.10 13.15 -13.40
C TYR A 42 6.00 11.66 -13.77
N CYS A 43 4.79 11.13 -13.96
CA CYS A 43 4.60 9.76 -14.40
C CYS A 43 5.00 9.57 -15.87
N HIS A 44 4.68 10.52 -16.74
CA HIS A 44 5.03 10.48 -18.15
C HIS A 44 6.55 10.49 -18.39
N MET A 45 7.29 11.34 -17.65
CA MET A 45 8.77 11.36 -17.67
C MET A 45 9.37 9.99 -17.29
N ARG A 46 8.68 9.23 -16.43
CA ARG A 46 9.08 7.89 -16.00
C ARG A 46 8.56 6.77 -16.91
N LYS A 47 7.93 7.10 -18.04
CA LYS A 47 7.27 6.15 -18.95
C LYS A 47 6.20 5.30 -18.23
N MET A 48 5.49 5.91 -17.28
CA MET A 48 4.43 5.28 -16.49
C MET A 48 3.09 5.98 -16.73
N PHE A 49 1.99 5.27 -16.49
CA PHE A 49 0.65 5.83 -16.56
C PHE A 49 0.27 6.52 -15.25
N TYR A 50 -0.30 7.71 -15.34
CA TYR A 50 -0.81 8.44 -14.19
C TYR A 50 -2.18 7.89 -13.77
N VAL A 51 -2.29 7.42 -12.54
CA VAL A 51 -3.56 6.96 -11.95
C VAL A 51 -3.96 7.97 -10.87
N PRO A 52 -5.01 8.79 -11.06
CA PRO A 52 -5.41 9.81 -10.09
C PRO A 52 -5.91 9.23 -8.76
N HIS A 53 -6.48 8.02 -8.80
CA HIS A 53 -7.01 7.28 -7.65
C HIS A 53 -6.32 5.93 -7.50
N GLY A 54 -5.04 5.96 -7.13
CA GLY A 54 -4.18 4.79 -7.13
C GLY A 54 -3.96 4.16 -5.76
N TRP A 55 -3.25 4.87 -4.87
CA TRP A 55 -2.74 4.28 -3.63
C TRP A 55 -2.37 5.34 -2.59
N PRO A 56 -2.60 5.11 -1.29
CA PRO A 56 -3.29 3.96 -0.71
C PRO A 56 -4.80 4.06 -0.95
N CYS A 57 -5.47 2.91 -1.11
CA CYS A 57 -6.93 2.85 -1.09
C CYS A 57 -7.69 3.71 -2.11
N GLY A 58 -7.07 4.02 -3.25
CA GLY A 58 -7.66 4.91 -4.26
C GLY A 58 -7.70 6.40 -3.86
N CYS A 59 -7.07 6.77 -2.75
CA CYS A 59 -7.13 8.14 -2.23
C CYS A 59 -6.16 9.10 -2.94
N CYS A 60 -4.99 8.60 -3.35
CA CYS A 60 -3.93 9.45 -3.87
C CYS A 60 -3.48 9.05 -5.27
N PRO A 61 -2.94 10.03 -6.04
CA PRO A 61 -2.38 9.76 -7.34
C PRO A 61 -1.12 8.89 -7.25
N ARG A 62 -0.92 8.05 -8.25
CA ARG A 62 0.23 7.14 -8.36
C ARG A 62 0.61 6.92 -9.82
N CYS A 63 1.91 6.73 -10.07
CA CYS A 63 2.39 6.20 -11.33
C CYS A 63 2.31 4.66 -11.36
N ARG A 64 1.75 4.08 -12.43
CA ARG A 64 1.64 2.63 -12.65
C ARG A 64 2.35 2.22 -13.94
N ILE A 65 3.06 1.10 -13.89
CA ILE A 65 3.68 0.48 -15.07
C ILE A 65 2.58 -0.24 -15.85
N ARG A 66 2.55 -0.10 -17.18
CA ARG A 66 1.70 -0.89 -18.08
C ARG A 66 2.45 -2.19 -18.35
N TYR A 67 2.02 -3.28 -17.69
CA TYR A 67 2.52 -4.64 -17.98
C TYR A 67 1.90 -5.18 -19.26
#